data_AF-A0A955AGI7-F1
#
_entry.id   AF-A0A955AGI7-F1
#
_cell.length_a   1.000
_cell.length_b   1.000
_cell.length_c   1.000
_cell.angle_alpha   90.00
_cell.angle_beta   90.00
_cell.angle_gamma   90.00
#
_symmetry.space_group_name_H-M   'P 1'
#
loop_
_entity.id
_entity.type
_entity.pdbx_description
1 polymer ?
#
loop_
_entity_poly.entity_id
_entity_poly.type
_entity_poly.pdbx_seq_one_letter_code
_entity_poly.pdbx_strand_id
1 'polypeptide(L)'
;MVQRAWVVGIVTFWVLSMGWLTATKIAPLFRRGDQPIQQVFRPDEEPSPVAMRWRVEYRERVVGWAETTVVRHDDLTGAVQSVVTFRELPLKDVASDLFGALSMLLQAAGELENLQASLVVNTQMRFDAEGQLTRFNTHVHVADMTNLLELNGHVRDNILQLVAFLNTPRSLREDGESSGRRELVRR
;
A
#
# COMPACT_ATOMS: atom_id res chain seq x y z
N MET A 1 -18.15 49.10 23.24
CA MET A 1 -17.75 47.97 24.11
C MET A 1 -18.10 46.61 23.49
N VAL A 2 -19.28 46.44 22.86
CA VAL A 2 -19.73 45.19 22.21
C VAL A 2 -18.74 44.62 21.18
N GLN A 3 -18.15 45.46 20.32
CA GLN A 3 -17.18 45.03 19.31
C GLN A 3 -15.92 44.40 19.91
N ARG A 4 -15.43 44.90 21.05
CA ARG A 4 -14.25 44.34 21.74
C ARG A 4 -14.56 42.97 22.32
N ALA A 5 -15.73 42.79 22.92
CA ALA A 5 -16.18 41.50 23.45
C ALA A 5 -16.33 40.46 22.34
N TRP A 6 -16.86 40.86 21.18
CA TRP A 6 -17.00 39.99 20.02
C TRP A 6 -15.65 39.47 19.49
N VAL A 7 -14.68 40.37 19.32
CA VAL A 7 -13.33 39.99 18.86
C VAL A 7 -12.66 39.02 19.86
N VAL A 8 -12.80 39.27 21.16
CA VAL A 8 -12.27 38.36 22.20
C VAL A 8 -12.92 36.98 22.10
N GLY A 9 -14.24 36.92 21.88
CA GLY A 9 -14.96 35.66 21.67
C GLY A 9 -14.43 34.85 20.49
N ILE A 10 -14.23 35.50 19.34
CA ILE A 10 -13.68 34.84 18.14
C ILE A 10 -12.27 34.31 18.41
N VAL A 11 -11.39 35.12 18.99
CA VAL A 11 -10.01 34.71 19.28
C VAL A 11 -9.99 33.53 20.25
N THR A 12 -10.85 33.56 21.28
CA THR A 12 -10.94 32.49 22.27
C THR A 12 -11.41 31.19 21.63
N PHE A 13 -12.48 31.26 20.83
CA PHE A 13 -12.98 30.10 20.08
C PHE A 13 -11.91 29.54 19.15
N TRP A 14 -11.17 30.40 18.45
CA TRP A 14 -10.14 30.01 17.50
C TRP A 14 -8.97 29.29 18.19
N VAL A 15 -8.49 29.83 19.31
CA VAL A 15 -7.43 29.21 20.12
C VAL A 15 -7.90 27.87 20.70
N LEU A 16 -9.15 27.78 21.15
CA LEU A 16 -9.72 26.52 21.65
C LEU A 16 -9.79 25.46 20.53
N SER A 17 -10.24 25.86 19.34
CA SER A 17 -10.36 24.97 18.18
C SER A 17 -9.00 24.48 17.71
N MET A 18 -8.01 25.38 17.57
CA MET A 18 -6.65 25.00 17.20
C MET A 18 -5.96 24.17 18.28
N GLY A 19 -6.18 24.49 19.55
CA GLY A 19 -5.68 23.70 20.68
C GLY A 19 -6.25 22.28 20.69
N TRP A 20 -7.57 22.15 20.48
CA TRP A 20 -8.24 20.86 20.35
C TRP A 20 -7.72 20.06 19.15
N LEU A 21 -7.59 20.69 17.99
CA LEU A 21 -7.07 20.03 16.78
C LEU A 21 -5.62 19.59 16.98
N THR A 22 -4.79 20.45 17.58
CA THR A 22 -3.40 20.13 17.88
C THR A 22 -3.31 18.96 18.85
N ALA A 23 -4.10 18.95 19.93
CA ALA A 23 -4.11 17.86 20.90
C ALA A 23 -4.62 16.52 20.32
N THR A 24 -5.60 16.56 19.41
CA THR A 24 -6.22 15.35 18.87
C THR A 24 -5.57 14.81 17.60
N LYS A 25 -4.94 15.66 16.79
CA LYS A 25 -4.32 15.28 15.50
C LYS A 25 -2.81 15.37 15.51
N ILE A 26 -2.22 16.35 16.21
CA ILE A 26 -0.78 16.60 16.17
C ILE A 26 -0.07 15.95 17.36
N ALA A 27 -0.62 16.04 18.58
CA ALA A 27 -0.03 15.41 19.76
C ALA A 27 0.13 13.88 19.65
N PRO A 28 -0.75 13.12 18.97
CA PRO A 28 -0.53 11.71 18.72
C PRO A 28 0.67 11.43 17.81
N LEU A 29 1.07 12.36 16.94
CA LEU A 29 2.29 12.24 16.13
C LEU A 29 3.56 12.36 17.00
N PHE A 30 3.47 13.09 18.12
CA PHE A 30 4.56 13.24 19.10
C PHE A 30 4.60 12.12 20.14
N ARG A 31 3.46 11.48 20.43
CA ARG A 31 3.44 10.18 21.10
C ARG A 31 3.96 9.15 20.10
N ARG A 32 5.28 8.93 20.13
CA ARG A 32 5.93 7.74 19.57
C ARG A 32 5.21 6.49 20.08
N GLY A 33 4.13 6.08 19.41
CA GLY A 33 3.97 4.65 19.14
C GLY A 33 5.18 4.33 18.27
N ASP A 34 5.97 3.33 18.66
CA ASP A 34 7.18 2.93 17.95
C ASP A 34 6.90 2.87 16.46
N GLN A 35 7.29 3.94 15.73
CA GLN A 35 7.40 3.86 14.30
C GLN A 35 8.35 2.67 14.07
N PRO A 36 8.03 1.71 13.19
CA PRO A 36 8.98 0.67 12.85
C PRO A 36 10.27 1.40 12.48
N ILE A 37 11.26 1.16 13.33
CA ILE A 37 12.44 1.98 13.54
C ILE A 37 13.04 2.30 12.17
N GLN A 38 12.92 3.54 11.66
CA GLN A 38 13.64 3.95 10.44
C GLN A 38 15.17 3.95 10.64
N GLN A 39 15.65 3.63 11.85
CA GLN A 39 17.07 3.46 12.17
C GLN A 39 17.67 2.14 11.65
N VAL A 40 16.92 1.27 10.95
CA VAL A 40 17.49 0.00 10.47
C VAL A 40 18.68 0.20 9.51
N PHE A 41 18.84 1.41 8.96
CA PHE A 41 19.96 1.77 8.09
C PHE A 41 20.91 2.79 8.73
N ARG A 42 21.36 2.56 9.98
CA ARG A 42 22.58 3.20 10.48
C ARG A 42 23.81 2.35 10.09
N PRO A 43 24.78 2.92 9.36
CA PRO A 43 25.99 2.22 8.93
C PRO A 43 26.83 1.59 10.06
N ASP A 44 26.70 2.10 11.30
CA ASP A 44 27.62 1.81 12.40
C ASP A 44 27.19 0.65 13.34
N GLU A 45 26.01 0.06 13.17
CA GLU A 45 25.50 -1.01 14.06
C GLU A 45 25.63 -2.42 13.44
N GLU A 46 25.85 -3.46 14.25
CA GLU A 46 26.21 -4.82 13.82
C GLU A 46 25.27 -5.47 12.76
N PRO A 47 25.81 -6.39 11.92
CA PRO A 47 25.15 -6.94 10.73
C PRO A 47 24.17 -8.08 11.04
N SER A 48 23.36 -7.96 12.10
CA SER A 48 22.31 -8.96 12.33
C SER A 48 21.08 -8.65 11.47
N PRO A 49 20.59 -9.58 10.62
CA PRO A 49 19.36 -9.37 9.91
C PRO A 49 18.21 -9.29 10.91
N VAL A 50 17.75 -8.07 11.18
CA VAL A 50 16.58 -7.85 12.03
C VAL A 50 15.35 -8.18 11.19
N ALA A 51 14.87 -9.41 11.31
CA ALA A 51 13.56 -9.80 10.81
C ALA A 51 12.50 -9.32 11.80
N MET A 52 11.65 -8.41 11.36
CA MET A 52 10.51 -7.92 12.13
C MET A 52 9.24 -8.51 11.53
N ARG A 53 8.38 -9.07 12.38
CA ARG A 53 7.09 -9.64 11.96
C ARG A 53 5.96 -8.99 12.73
N TRP A 54 4.94 -8.56 12.00
CA TRP A 54 3.76 -7.92 12.56
C TRP A 54 2.50 -8.61 12.11
N ARG A 55 1.47 -8.49 12.95
CA ARG A 55 0.13 -8.87 12.59
C ARG A 55 -0.56 -7.68 11.93
N VAL A 56 -1.30 -7.92 10.85
CA VAL A 56 -2.09 -6.88 10.19
C VAL A 56 -3.54 -7.06 10.61
N GLU A 57 -4.09 -6.00 11.21
CA GLU A 57 -5.46 -5.97 11.70
C GLU A 57 -6.26 -4.91 10.92
N TYR A 58 -7.48 -5.26 10.56
CA TYR A 58 -8.44 -4.37 9.92
C TYR A 58 -9.78 -4.50 10.64
N ARG A 59 -10.30 -3.38 11.14
CA ARG A 59 -11.51 -3.33 12.00
C ARG A 59 -11.47 -4.36 13.14
N GLU A 60 -10.35 -4.38 13.88
CA GLU A 60 -10.08 -5.28 15.01
C GLU A 60 -10.02 -6.78 14.64
N ARG A 61 -10.07 -7.11 13.34
CA ARG A 61 -9.93 -8.47 12.83
C ARG A 61 -8.54 -8.66 12.22
N VAL A 62 -7.89 -9.75 12.58
CA VAL A 62 -6.63 -10.17 11.97
C VAL A 62 -6.88 -10.57 10.52
N VAL A 63 -6.32 -9.82 9.58
CA VAL A 63 -6.46 -10.09 8.13
C VAL A 63 -5.19 -10.65 7.50
N GLY A 64 -4.07 -10.58 8.20
CA GLY A 64 -2.78 -11.01 7.65
C GLY A 64 -1.59 -10.85 8.57
N TRP A 65 -0.40 -11.00 8.00
CA TRP A 65 0.88 -10.66 8.63
C TRP A 65 1.77 -9.92 7.64
N ALA A 66 2.66 -9.10 8.19
CA ALA A 66 3.75 -8.48 7.46
C ALA A 66 5.07 -8.97 8.06
N GLU A 67 6.06 -9.18 7.23
CA GLU A 67 7.42 -9.50 7.63
C GLU A 67 8.36 -8.58 6.86
N THR A 68 9.33 -7.99 7.55
CA THR A 68 10.38 -7.19 6.93
C THR A 68 11.72 -7.71 7.39
N THR A 69 12.59 -8.00 6.42
CA THR A 69 13.96 -8.41 6.64
C THR A 69 14.88 -7.35 6.06
N VAL A 70 15.84 -6.91 6.86
CA VAL A 70 16.89 -6.01 6.38
C VAL A 70 18.17 -6.80 6.20
N VAL A 71 18.71 -6.73 4.99
CA VAL A 71 19.95 -7.38 4.58
C VAL A 71 20.96 -6.28 4.29
N ARG A 72 22.13 -6.37 4.90
CA ARG A 72 23.27 -5.49 4.58
C ARG A 72 24.28 -6.28 3.76
N HIS A 73 24.93 -5.60 2.83
CA HIS A 73 25.97 -6.14 1.99
C HIS A 73 27.33 -5.56 2.42
N ASP A 74 28.41 -6.27 2.10
CA ASP A 74 29.78 -5.89 2.51
C ASP A 74 30.25 -4.56 1.88
N ASP A 75 29.57 -4.09 0.83
CA ASP A 75 29.85 -2.86 0.09
C ASP A 75 29.13 -1.62 0.66
N LEU A 76 28.68 -1.68 1.93
CA LEU A 76 27.87 -0.66 2.60
C LEU A 76 26.48 -0.42 1.97
N THR A 77 26.11 -1.17 0.93
CA THR A 77 24.75 -1.16 0.40
C THR A 77 23.85 -2.06 1.23
N GLY A 78 22.54 -1.97 0.99
CA GLY A 78 21.63 -2.93 1.59
C GLY A 78 20.28 -2.97 0.94
N ALA A 79 19.52 -3.97 1.38
CA ALA A 79 18.21 -4.27 0.86
C ALA A 79 17.23 -4.44 2.02
N VAL A 80 16.04 -3.87 1.84
CA VAL A 80 14.89 -4.12 2.70
C VAL A 80 13.92 -4.96 1.90
N GLN A 81 13.64 -6.16 2.39
CA GLN A 81 12.64 -7.05 1.83
C GLN A 81 11.42 -7.02 2.75
N SER A 82 10.24 -6.78 2.21
CA SER A 82 8.99 -6.77 2.95
C SER A 82 7.98 -7.66 2.26
N VAL A 83 7.38 -8.58 3.01
CA VAL A 83 6.35 -9.50 2.55
C VAL A 83 5.10 -9.25 3.38
N VAL A 84 4.02 -8.85 2.73
CA VAL A 84 2.71 -8.70 3.37
C VAL A 84 1.78 -9.75 2.80
N THR A 85 1.28 -10.62 3.67
CA THR A 85 0.31 -11.65 3.30
C THR A 85 -1.02 -11.37 3.95
N PHE A 86 -2.03 -11.19 3.13
CA PHE A 86 -3.44 -11.15 3.51
C PHE A 86 -4.10 -12.48 3.14
N ARG A 87 -4.87 -13.06 4.07
CA ARG A 87 -5.61 -14.30 3.83
C ARG A 87 -7.05 -14.02 3.42
N GLU A 88 -7.74 -13.19 4.18
CA GLU A 88 -9.16 -12.89 4.02
C GLU A 88 -9.36 -11.37 4.03
N LEU A 89 -8.90 -10.70 2.97
CA LEU A 89 -9.08 -9.26 2.87
C LEU A 89 -10.50 -8.97 2.35
N PRO A 90 -11.35 -8.24 3.10
CA PRO A 90 -12.67 -7.83 2.62
C PRO A 90 -12.49 -6.69 1.61
N LEU A 91 -12.22 -7.04 0.35
CA LEU A 91 -11.90 -6.07 -0.71
C LEU A 91 -12.98 -5.01 -0.89
N LYS A 92 -14.25 -5.35 -0.69
CA LYS A 92 -15.37 -4.41 -0.74
C LYS A 92 -15.26 -3.30 0.31
N ASP A 93 -15.00 -3.69 1.56
CA ASP A 93 -14.90 -2.74 2.67
C ASP A 93 -13.65 -1.86 2.51
N VAL A 94 -12.53 -2.47 2.14
CA VAL A 94 -11.26 -1.77 1.90
C VAL A 94 -11.39 -0.80 0.72
N ALA A 95 -11.99 -1.21 -0.39
CA ALA A 95 -12.20 -0.35 -1.55
C ALA A 95 -13.15 0.82 -1.23
N SER A 96 -14.20 0.57 -0.44
CA SER A 96 -15.10 1.63 0.03
C SER A 96 -14.37 2.63 0.91
N ASP A 97 -13.55 2.16 1.86
CA ASP A 97 -12.80 3.03 2.77
C ASP A 97 -11.72 3.85 2.04
N LEU A 98 -11.07 3.28 1.01
CA LEU A 98 -10.00 3.95 0.26
C LEU A 98 -10.49 4.86 -0.86
N PHE A 99 -11.49 4.41 -1.63
CA PHE A 99 -11.92 5.06 -2.87
C PHE A 99 -13.31 5.68 -2.79
N GLY A 100 -14.02 5.53 -1.66
CA GLY A 100 -15.29 6.19 -1.39
C GLY A 100 -16.32 5.96 -2.51
N ALA A 101 -16.79 7.04 -3.14
CA ALA A 101 -17.80 6.98 -4.21
C ALA A 101 -17.35 6.18 -5.44
N LEU A 102 -16.04 6.11 -5.73
CA LEU A 102 -15.53 5.33 -6.87
C LEU A 102 -15.76 3.82 -6.66
N SER A 103 -15.83 3.38 -5.40
CA SER A 103 -16.12 1.97 -5.08
C SER A 103 -17.50 1.52 -5.56
N MET A 104 -18.49 2.42 -5.70
CA MET A 104 -19.81 2.06 -6.23
C MET A 104 -19.74 1.66 -7.70
N LEU A 105 -18.87 2.31 -8.48
CA LEU A 105 -18.68 2.01 -9.90
C LEU A 105 -17.97 0.67 -10.09
N LEU A 106 -16.97 0.40 -9.25
CA LEU A 106 -16.29 -0.89 -9.18
C LEU A 106 -17.19 -2.03 -8.69
N GLN A 107 -18.10 -1.76 -7.75
CA GLN A 107 -19.10 -2.74 -7.31
C GLN A 107 -20.18 -3.00 -8.37
N ALA A 108 -20.62 -1.95 -9.07
CA ALA A 108 -21.59 -2.07 -10.16
C ALA A 108 -21.07 -2.88 -11.36
N ALA A 109 -19.74 -2.93 -11.55
CA ALA A 109 -19.10 -3.83 -12.51
C ALA A 109 -19.14 -5.32 -12.10
N GLY A 110 -19.69 -5.65 -10.91
CA GLY A 110 -19.87 -7.02 -10.43
C GLY A 110 -18.60 -7.70 -9.91
N GLU A 111 -17.44 -7.03 -9.97
CA GLU A 111 -16.15 -7.67 -9.68
C GLU A 111 -15.85 -7.83 -8.18
N LEU A 112 -16.53 -7.14 -7.26
CA LEU A 112 -16.11 -7.05 -5.85
C LEU A 112 -17.08 -7.64 -4.82
N GLU A 113 -18.24 -8.13 -5.25
CA GLU A 113 -19.36 -8.35 -4.32
C GLU A 113 -19.16 -9.51 -3.32
N ASN A 114 -18.19 -10.42 -3.56
CA ASN A 114 -17.86 -11.53 -2.65
C ASN A 114 -16.37 -11.95 -2.68
N LEU A 115 -15.46 -11.12 -3.19
CA LEU A 115 -14.05 -11.49 -3.26
C LEU A 115 -13.36 -11.33 -1.89
N GLN A 116 -13.29 -12.43 -1.14
CA GLN A 116 -12.26 -12.61 -0.13
C GLN A 116 -10.98 -13.04 -0.88
N ALA A 117 -10.17 -12.07 -1.26
CA ALA A 117 -8.92 -12.37 -1.94
C ALA A 117 -7.81 -12.62 -0.92
N SER A 118 -7.05 -13.69 -1.13
CA SER A 118 -5.70 -13.76 -0.58
C SER A 118 -4.79 -12.89 -1.43
N LEU A 119 -4.02 -12.02 -0.78
CA LEU A 119 -3.12 -11.07 -1.44
C LEU A 119 -1.74 -11.24 -0.83
N VAL A 120 -0.72 -11.45 -1.65
CA VAL A 120 0.68 -11.42 -1.20
C VAL A 120 1.38 -10.28 -1.92
N VAL A 121 1.91 -9.34 -1.14
CA VAL A 121 2.69 -8.21 -1.62
C VAL A 121 4.14 -8.43 -1.22
N ASN A 122 5.01 -8.61 -2.20
CA ASN A 122 6.45 -8.72 -2.00
C ASN A 122 7.09 -7.43 -2.47
N THR A 123 7.77 -6.71 -1.59
CA THR A 123 8.50 -5.48 -1.90
C THR A 123 9.96 -5.64 -1.57
N GLN A 124 10.82 -5.29 -2.51
CA GLN A 124 12.26 -5.21 -2.31
C GLN A 124 12.71 -3.78 -2.58
N MET A 125 13.35 -3.15 -1.61
CA MET A 125 13.98 -1.84 -1.73
C MET A 125 15.48 -1.99 -1.62
N ARG A 126 16.25 -1.21 -2.39
CA ARG A 126 17.71 -1.17 -2.35
C ARG A 126 18.20 0.23 -2.03
N PHE A 127 19.21 0.29 -1.18
CA PHE A 127 19.82 1.52 -0.71
C PHE A 127 21.31 1.52 -1.06
N ASP A 128 21.86 2.69 -1.38
CA ASP A 128 23.31 2.89 -1.54
C ASP A 128 24.01 3.09 -0.18
N ALA A 129 25.32 3.34 -0.23
CA ALA A 129 26.15 3.53 0.95
C ALA A 129 25.79 4.81 1.73
N GLU A 130 25.20 5.80 1.05
CA GLU A 130 24.68 7.04 1.62
C GLU A 130 23.26 6.88 2.18
N GLY A 131 22.67 5.68 2.10
CA GLY A 131 21.33 5.35 2.57
C GLY A 131 20.21 5.91 1.69
N GLN A 132 20.51 6.36 0.47
CA GLN A 132 19.51 6.81 -0.49
C GLN A 132 18.88 5.61 -1.19
N LEU A 133 17.57 5.70 -1.41
CA LEU A 133 16.83 4.68 -2.17
C LEU A 133 17.30 4.74 -3.63
N THR A 134 17.84 3.63 -4.14
CA THR A 134 18.26 3.52 -5.54
C THR A 134 17.21 2.82 -6.39
N ARG A 135 16.55 1.80 -5.84
CA ARG A 135 15.57 0.99 -6.56
C ARG A 135 14.53 0.41 -5.61
N PHE A 136 13.32 0.25 -6.10
CA PHE A 136 12.35 -0.65 -5.48
C PHE A 136 11.63 -1.49 -6.54
N ASN A 137 11.26 -2.71 -6.16
CA ASN A 137 10.41 -3.57 -6.95
C ASN A 137 9.31 -4.11 -6.02
N THR A 138 8.06 -4.00 -6.45
CA THR A 138 6.91 -4.56 -5.76
C THR A 138 6.17 -5.52 -6.69
N HIS A 139 6.03 -6.77 -6.26
CA HIS A 139 5.19 -7.77 -6.90
C HIS A 139 3.94 -8.01 -6.05
N VAL A 140 2.79 -8.00 -6.71
CA VAL A 140 1.50 -8.27 -6.09
C VAL A 140 0.89 -9.52 -6.71
N HIS A 141 0.61 -10.49 -5.85
CA HIS A 141 -0.03 -11.76 -6.20
C HIS A 141 -1.43 -11.79 -5.58
N VAL A 142 -2.43 -12.16 -6.37
CA VAL A 142 -3.83 -12.23 -5.93
C VAL A 142 -4.32 -13.66 -6.14
N ALA A 143 -4.58 -14.39 -5.06
CA ALA A 143 -5.04 -15.78 -5.08
C ALA A 143 -4.23 -16.65 -6.07
N ASP A 144 -4.90 -17.37 -6.99
CA ASP A 144 -4.27 -18.22 -8.02
C ASP A 144 -3.67 -17.42 -9.19
N MET A 145 -3.81 -16.09 -9.20
CA MET A 145 -3.24 -15.22 -10.24
C MET A 145 -1.80 -14.86 -9.88
N THR A 146 -0.86 -15.46 -10.60
CA THR A 146 0.57 -15.14 -10.45
C THR A 146 0.87 -13.82 -11.15
N ASN A 147 1.48 -12.86 -10.42
CA ASN A 147 1.98 -11.57 -10.93
C ASN A 147 0.92 -10.65 -11.54
N LEU A 148 -0.13 -10.31 -10.78
CA LEU A 148 -1.18 -9.40 -11.28
C LEU A 148 -0.63 -7.99 -11.50
N LEU A 149 0.18 -7.49 -10.57
CA LEU A 149 0.82 -6.18 -10.66
C LEU A 149 2.30 -6.29 -10.33
N GLU A 150 3.13 -5.75 -11.22
CA GLU A 150 4.55 -5.53 -10.98
C GLU A 150 4.82 -4.03 -11.06
N LEU A 151 5.46 -3.49 -10.02
CA LEU A 151 5.79 -2.09 -9.92
C LEU A 151 7.30 -1.96 -9.74
N ASN A 152 7.96 -1.37 -10.72
CA ASN A 152 9.38 -1.11 -10.71
C ASN A 152 9.64 0.37 -10.58
N GLY A 153 10.45 0.74 -9.59
CA GLY A 153 10.88 2.11 -9.35
C GLY A 153 12.40 2.22 -9.34
N HIS A 154 12.94 3.23 -10.01
CA HIS A 154 14.36 3.55 -9.97
C HIS A 154 14.52 5.04 -9.70
N VAL A 155 15.44 5.39 -8.79
CA VAL A 155 15.75 6.78 -8.47
C VAL A 155 17.07 7.11 -9.13
N ARG A 156 17.06 8.11 -10.00
CA ARG A 156 18.26 8.64 -10.67
C ARG A 156 18.20 10.16 -10.65
N ASP A 157 19.29 10.79 -10.25
CA ASP A 157 19.40 12.26 -10.17
C ASP A 157 18.26 12.89 -9.36
N ASN A 158 17.86 12.22 -8.26
CA ASN A 158 16.75 12.61 -7.40
C ASN A 158 15.35 12.61 -8.08
N ILE A 159 15.24 11.97 -9.26
CA ILE A 159 13.99 11.77 -9.98
C ILE A 159 13.59 10.30 -9.84
N LEU A 160 12.36 10.07 -9.37
CA LEU A 160 11.77 8.74 -9.33
C LEU A 160 11.15 8.40 -10.69
N GLN A 161 11.65 7.36 -11.32
CA GLN A 161 11.06 6.75 -12.51
C GLN A 161 10.26 5.52 -12.09
N LEU A 162 8.97 5.52 -12.41
CA LEU A 162 8.03 4.46 -12.06
C LEU A 162 7.52 3.78 -13.31
N VAL A 163 7.54 2.45 -13.32
CA VAL A 163 6.93 1.62 -14.36
C VAL A 163 6.03 0.59 -13.70
N ALA A 164 4.76 0.58 -14.10
CA ALA A 164 3.77 -0.37 -13.62
C ALA A 164 3.36 -1.31 -14.76
N PHE A 165 3.41 -2.61 -14.51
CA PHE A 165 2.93 -3.64 -15.41
C PHE A 165 1.73 -4.32 -14.79
N LEU A 166 0.57 -4.23 -15.46
CA LEU A 166 -0.62 -4.98 -15.11
C LEU A 166 -0.67 -6.21 -16.01
N ASN A 167 -0.58 -7.40 -15.40
CA ASN A 167 -0.67 -8.65 -16.14
C ASN A 167 -2.09 -9.20 -15.98
N THR A 168 -2.92 -9.03 -17.02
CA THR A 168 -4.27 -9.60 -17.06
C THR A 168 -4.19 -11.05 -17.56
N PRO A 169 -4.70 -12.06 -16.83
CA PRO A 169 -4.64 -13.43 -17.28
C PRO A 169 -5.47 -13.65 -18.55
N ARG A 170 -4.97 -14.56 -19.41
CA ARG A 170 -5.59 -14.93 -20.70
C ARG A 170 -6.98 -15.55 -20.58
N SER A 171 -7.38 -16.06 -19.41
CA SER A 171 -8.63 -16.80 -19.23
C SER A 171 -9.90 -15.95 -19.35
N LEU A 172 -9.82 -14.62 -19.42
CA LEU A 172 -10.96 -13.73 -19.65
C LEU A 172 -11.23 -13.43 -21.14
N ARG A 173 -10.48 -14.06 -22.07
CA ARG A 173 -10.58 -13.76 -23.52
C ARG A 173 -11.32 -14.82 -24.36
N GLU A 174 -11.70 -15.97 -23.79
CA GLU A 174 -12.32 -17.07 -24.55
C GLU A 174 -13.79 -17.33 -24.15
N ASP A 175 -14.69 -16.35 -24.26
CA ASP A 175 -16.15 -16.61 -24.21
C ASP A 175 -16.98 -15.71 -25.17
N GLY A 176 -16.32 -15.09 -26.16
CA GLY A 176 -16.97 -14.10 -27.04
C GLY A 176 -17.15 -14.49 -28.51
N GLU A 177 -16.58 -15.60 -29.01
CA GLU A 177 -16.57 -15.87 -30.47
C GLU A 177 -17.06 -17.28 -30.81
N SER A 178 -18.25 -17.61 -30.31
CA SER A 178 -19.11 -18.66 -30.87
C SER A 178 -20.21 -17.98 -31.71
N SER A 179 -19.92 -17.59 -32.95
CA SER A 179 -20.97 -17.24 -33.91
C SER A 179 -20.58 -17.52 -35.35
N GLY A 180 -21.02 -18.69 -35.84
CA GLY A 180 -21.69 -18.79 -37.13
C GLY A 180 -20.83 -18.81 -38.39
N ARG A 181 -20.11 -19.91 -38.64
CA ARG A 181 -19.72 -20.30 -40.00
C ARG A 181 -20.47 -21.56 -40.42
N ARG A 182 -21.72 -21.36 -40.89
CA ARG A 182 -22.44 -22.38 -41.67
C ARG A 182 -21.89 -22.36 -43.09
N GLU A 183 -21.05 -23.34 -43.42
CA GLU A 183 -20.77 -23.68 -44.82
C GLU A 183 -21.96 -24.47 -45.38
N LEU A 184 -22.72 -23.81 -46.25
CA LEU A 184 -23.64 -24.46 -47.19
C LEU A 184 -22.83 -24.89 -48.41
N VAL A 185 -22.49 -26.17 -48.52
CA VAL A 185 -22.10 -26.78 -49.80
C VAL A 185 -23.37 -27.31 -50.45
N ARG A 186 -23.78 -26.63 -51.52
CA ARG A 186 -24.88 -27.02 -52.41
C ARG A 186 -24.29 -27.86 -53.55
N ARG A 187 -25.05 -28.91 -53.89
CA ARG A 187 -24.89 -29.91 -54.97
C ARG A 187 -24.09 -29.50 -56.20
#